data_AF-A0A7S1XT49-F1
#
_entry.id   AF-A0A7S1XT49-F1
#
_cell.length_a   1.000
_cell.length_b   1.000
_cell.length_c   1.000
_cell.angle_alpha   90.00
_cell.angle_beta   90.00
_cell.angle_gamma   90.00
#
_symmetry.space_group_name_H-M   'P 1'
#
loop_
_entity.id
_entity.type
_entity.pdbx_description
1 polymer ?
#
loop_
_entity_poly.entity_id
_entity_poly.type
_entity_poly.pdbx_seq_one_letter_code
_entity_poly.pdbx_strand_id
1 'polypeptide(L)'
;VKADSPAAAEAEAAAAAAPTGVSSSEPRRLHTPAAASWAEGVDGRVCRVQVRQRGAATLVVHVVSTETVGDLRAAIIAGGGGGGAGGAFQIRTTYPNRALEDAEGIEAAGLCPNGTVAVR
;
A
#
# COMPACT_ATOMS: atom_id res chain seq x y z
N VAL A 1 -67.28 -9.00 -40.14
CA VAL A 1 -67.50 -9.78 -38.89
C VAL A 1 -66.16 -9.87 -38.21
N LYS A 2 -65.91 -9.62 -36.93
CA LYS A 2 -66.57 -9.01 -35.76
C LYS A 2 -65.47 -9.15 -34.68
N ALA A 3 -65.31 -8.15 -33.81
CA ALA A 3 -64.34 -8.14 -32.73
C ALA A 3 -64.38 -9.42 -31.87
N ASP A 4 -63.24 -9.85 -31.34
CA ASP A 4 -63.17 -10.42 -29.98
C ASP A 4 -61.73 -10.48 -29.43
N SER A 5 -61.50 -9.68 -28.40
CA SER A 5 -60.62 -9.93 -27.24
C SER A 5 -61.53 -9.64 -26.03
N PRO A 6 -61.26 -10.08 -24.77
CA PRO A 6 -60.01 -10.62 -24.18
C PRO A 6 -60.22 -11.78 -23.17
N ALA A 7 -59.14 -12.35 -22.61
CA ALA A 7 -59.11 -12.96 -21.25
C ALA A 7 -57.65 -13.22 -20.84
N ALA A 8 -57.07 -12.40 -19.97
CA ALA A 8 -57.11 -12.51 -18.51
C ALA A 8 -55.85 -13.21 -17.99
N ALA A 9 -54.82 -12.38 -17.78
CA ALA A 9 -53.67 -12.69 -16.96
C ALA A 9 -54.05 -12.46 -15.50
N GLU A 10 -53.96 -13.49 -14.67
CA GLU A 10 -54.06 -13.35 -13.22
C GLU A 10 -52.97 -14.21 -12.55
N ALA A 11 -52.00 -13.51 -11.96
CA ALA A 11 -51.32 -13.95 -10.76
C ALA A 11 -50.95 -12.69 -9.97
N GLU A 12 -51.90 -12.29 -9.12
CA GLU A 12 -51.71 -11.84 -7.73
C GLU A 12 -50.35 -12.26 -7.13
N ALA A 13 -49.71 -11.58 -6.19
CA ALA A 13 -49.91 -10.40 -5.37
C ALA A 13 -48.47 -10.08 -4.86
N ALA A 14 -48.12 -9.06 -4.08
CA ALA A 14 -48.82 -8.16 -3.20
C ALA A 14 -47.88 -6.97 -2.93
N ALA A 15 -48.49 -5.83 -2.64
CA ALA A 15 -48.06 -4.75 -1.77
C ALA A 15 -46.58 -4.60 -1.38
N ALA A 16 -46.01 -3.42 -1.64
CA ALA A 16 -45.54 -2.53 -0.57
C ALA A 16 -44.99 -1.19 -1.12
N ALA A 17 -45.60 -0.10 -0.64
CA ALA A 17 -44.98 1.17 -0.23
C ALA A 17 -43.89 1.84 -1.11
N ALA A 18 -44.24 3.01 -1.66
CA ALA A 18 -43.30 4.15 -1.74
C ALA A 18 -42.96 4.62 -0.30
N PRO A 19 -41.81 5.28 0.02
CA PRO A 19 -41.25 6.41 -0.75
C PRO A 19 -39.72 6.61 -0.69
N THR A 20 -39.25 7.64 -1.40
CA THR A 20 -38.12 8.55 -1.07
C THR A 20 -36.71 7.99 -0.76
N GLY A 21 -35.78 8.32 -1.66
CA GLY A 21 -34.53 9.05 -1.34
C GLY A 21 -33.59 8.50 -0.26
N VAL A 22 -32.47 7.92 -0.69
CA VAL A 22 -31.21 7.79 0.07
C VAL A 22 -30.09 7.90 -0.98
N SER A 23 -29.42 9.04 -1.15
CA SER A 23 -28.31 9.59 -0.36
C SER A 23 -27.25 8.57 0.09
N SER A 24 -26.09 8.69 -0.55
CA SER A 24 -24.74 8.51 0.01
C SER A 24 -24.11 7.13 0.10
N SER A 25 -22.89 7.14 -0.44
CA SER A 25 -21.68 6.44 -0.01
C SER A 25 -21.38 5.07 -0.63
N GLU A 26 -20.41 5.12 -1.54
CA GLU A 26 -19.44 4.04 -1.80
C GLU A 26 -18.94 3.39 -0.48
N PRO A 27 -18.42 2.15 -0.56
CA PRO A 27 -16.99 2.06 -0.79
C PRO A 27 -16.64 1.08 -1.90
N ARG A 28 -15.91 1.57 -2.90
CA ARG A 28 -14.89 0.76 -3.59
C ARG A 28 -14.18 -0.09 -2.55
N ARG A 29 -14.28 -1.41 -2.66
CA ARG A 29 -13.43 -2.34 -1.90
C ARG A 29 -11.99 -2.07 -2.32
N LEU A 30 -11.29 -1.17 -1.61
CA LEU A 30 -9.84 -1.16 -1.63
C LEU A 30 -9.40 -2.49 -1.04
N HIS A 31 -8.62 -3.23 -1.83
CA HIS A 31 -7.80 -4.31 -1.30
C HIS A 31 -6.94 -3.74 -0.18
N THR A 32 -7.31 -4.03 1.06
CA THR A 32 -6.43 -3.87 2.21
C THR A 32 -5.33 -4.92 2.07
N PRO A 33 -4.06 -4.56 1.84
CA PRO A 33 -3.01 -5.55 2.05
C PRO A 33 -3.04 -5.91 3.54
N ALA A 34 -3.13 -7.21 3.82
CA ALA A 34 -3.06 -7.73 5.18
C ALA A 34 -1.86 -7.08 5.88
N ALA A 35 -2.15 -6.25 6.89
CA ALA A 35 -1.14 -5.72 7.77
C ALA A 35 -0.50 -6.93 8.45
N ALA A 36 0.72 -7.27 8.05
CA ALA A 36 1.55 -8.20 8.80
C ALA A 36 1.57 -7.72 10.26
N SER A 37 1.34 -8.65 11.19
CA SER A 37 1.45 -8.39 12.62
C SER A 37 2.94 -8.39 12.94
N TRP A 38 3.54 -7.20 13.06
CA TRP A 38 4.95 -7.06 13.47
C TRP A 38 4.95 -7.06 15.00
N ALA A 39 5.71 -7.99 15.56
CA ALA A 39 5.73 -8.36 16.97
C ALA A 39 5.82 -7.17 17.93
N GLU A 40 4.87 -7.10 18.86
CA GLU A 40 4.97 -6.33 20.10
C GLU A 40 6.18 -6.86 20.89
N GLY A 41 7.27 -6.09 20.94
CA GLY A 41 8.46 -6.49 21.69
C GLY A 41 9.78 -5.89 21.22
N VAL A 42 9.79 -5.11 20.14
CA VAL A 42 10.99 -4.34 19.76
C VAL A 42 10.90 -2.95 20.37
N ASP A 43 11.77 -2.68 21.35
CA ASP A 43 12.00 -1.34 21.90
C ASP A 43 12.63 -0.47 20.80
N GLY A 44 11.79 0.14 19.97
CA GLY A 44 12.24 0.90 18.81
C GLY A 44 11.07 1.50 18.04
N ARG A 45 11.22 2.75 17.61
CA ARG A 45 10.21 3.43 16.80
C ARG A 45 10.19 2.80 15.42
N VAL A 46 9.03 2.36 14.95
CA VAL A 46 8.88 1.90 13.55
C VAL A 46 8.95 3.12 12.63
N CYS A 47 9.85 3.06 11.67
CA CYS A 47 10.09 4.07 10.65
C CYS A 47 9.61 3.58 9.30
N ARG A 48 8.91 4.46 8.59
CA ARG A 48 8.36 4.17 7.27
C ARG A 48 9.27 4.77 6.21
N VAL A 49 9.89 3.93 5.38
CA VAL A 49 10.81 4.35 4.33
C VAL A 49 10.21 4.09 2.96
N GLN A 50 10.06 5.16 2.18
CA GLN A 50 9.65 5.07 0.77
C GLN A 50 10.90 4.91 -0.11
N VAL A 51 10.94 3.83 -0.86
CA VAL A 51 12.05 3.44 -1.72
C VAL A 51 11.65 3.64 -3.18
N ARG A 52 12.16 4.70 -3.78
CA ARG A 52 11.93 5.05 -5.19
C ARG A 52 12.89 4.28 -6.08
N GLN A 53 12.33 3.47 -6.96
CA GLN A 53 13.09 2.70 -7.95
C GLN A 53 12.97 3.34 -9.34
N ARG A 54 13.99 3.21 -10.17
CA ARG A 54 13.96 3.78 -11.52
C ARG A 54 13.03 2.95 -12.42
N GLY A 55 11.93 3.56 -12.85
CA GLY A 55 10.99 2.93 -13.79
C GLY A 55 10.09 1.85 -13.18
N ALA A 56 10.08 1.72 -11.84
CA ALA A 56 9.23 0.79 -11.11
C ALA A 56 8.39 1.52 -10.06
N ALA A 57 7.43 0.79 -9.48
CA ALA A 57 6.62 1.30 -8.38
C ALA A 57 7.50 1.64 -7.16
N THR A 58 7.04 2.59 -6.34
CA THR A 58 7.70 2.90 -5.07
C THR A 58 7.42 1.77 -4.07
N LEU A 59 8.48 1.17 -3.53
CA LEU A 59 8.38 0.19 -2.45
C LEU A 59 8.29 0.93 -1.11
N VAL A 60 7.41 0.49 -0.21
CA VAL A 60 7.35 1.02 1.16
C VAL A 60 7.87 -0.05 2.10
N VAL A 61 8.93 0.26 2.82
CA VAL A 61 9.58 -0.62 3.79
C VAL A 61 9.36 -0.05 5.19
N HIS A 62 9.00 -0.93 6.12
CA HIS A 62 8.91 -0.62 7.54
C HIS A 62 10.15 -1.22 8.22
N VAL A 63 10.94 -0.36 8.86
CA VAL A 63 12.16 -0.73 9.58
C VAL A 63 12.12 -0.11 10.97
N VAL A 64 12.77 -0.73 11.93
CA VAL A 64 12.89 -0.21 13.28
C VAL A 64 14.00 0.85 13.31
N SER A 65 13.82 1.89 14.12
CA SER A 65 14.77 3.00 14.26
C SER A 65 16.20 2.58 14.65
N THR A 66 16.32 1.45 15.36
CA THR A 66 17.59 0.86 15.81
C THR A 66 18.31 0.04 14.73
N GLU A 67 17.66 -0.25 13.61
CA GLU A 67 18.26 -0.96 12.48
C GLU A 67 19.23 -0.07 11.69
N THR A 68 19.97 -0.72 10.78
CA THR A 68 20.93 -0.06 9.89
C THR A 68 20.41 0.05 8.47
N VAL A 69 21.07 0.87 7.66
CA VAL A 69 20.83 0.96 6.21
C VAL A 69 21.13 -0.38 5.52
N GLY A 70 22.03 -1.20 6.06
CA GLY A 70 22.28 -2.56 5.58
C GLY A 70 21.05 -3.46 5.72
N ASP A 71 20.32 -3.37 6.84
CA ASP A 71 19.05 -4.09 7.04
C ASP A 71 17.98 -3.60 6.06
N LEU A 72 17.88 -2.28 5.85
CA LEU A 72 17.03 -1.70 4.82
C LEU A 72 17.39 -2.21 3.42
N ARG A 73 18.68 -2.34 3.09
CA ARG A 73 19.13 -2.90 1.81
C ARG A 73 18.67 -4.36 1.66
N ALA A 74 18.84 -5.17 2.69
CA ALA A 74 18.39 -6.57 2.68
C ALA A 74 16.86 -6.65 2.48
N ALA A 75 16.09 -5.80 3.17
CA ALA A 75 14.64 -5.72 3.01
C ALA A 75 14.23 -5.28 1.59
N ILE A 76 14.95 -4.34 0.98
CA ILE A 76 14.73 -3.92 -0.41
C ILE A 76 14.96 -5.09 -1.36
N ILE A 77 16.07 -5.83 -1.22
CA ILE A 77 16.39 -7.02 -2.03
C ILE A 77 15.30 -8.09 -1.89
N ALA A 78 14.89 -8.39 -0.66
CA ALA A 78 13.85 -9.37 -0.37
C ALA A 78 12.48 -8.96 -0.95
N GLY A 79 12.17 -7.66 -0.96
CA GLY A 79 10.97 -7.08 -1.57
C GLY A 79 10.99 -7.01 -3.10
N GLY A 80 12.00 -7.60 -3.76
CA GLY A 80 12.18 -7.53 -5.21
C GLY A 80 12.63 -6.15 -5.71
N GLY A 81 13.10 -5.30 -4.80
CA GLY A 81 13.66 -3.99 -5.09
C GLY A 81 15.19 -4.01 -5.20
N GLY A 82 15.73 -3.07 -5.97
CA GLY A 82 17.14 -3.09 -6.34
C GLY A 82 17.37 -4.10 -7.46
N GLY A 83 17.89 -3.64 -8.60
CA GLY A 83 17.80 -4.36 -9.86
C GLY A 83 18.29 -5.81 -9.80
N GLY A 84 17.37 -6.77 -9.75
CA GLY A 84 17.62 -8.20 -9.88
C GLY A 84 18.52 -8.83 -8.80
N ALA A 85 18.44 -10.15 -8.68
CA ALA A 85 19.33 -10.93 -7.82
C ALA A 85 20.79 -10.76 -8.30
N GLY A 86 21.51 -9.79 -7.72
CA GLY A 86 22.92 -9.53 -8.01
C GLY A 86 23.26 -8.17 -8.62
N GLY A 87 22.29 -7.26 -8.83
CA GLY A 87 22.63 -5.89 -9.23
C GLY A 87 23.16 -5.08 -8.06
N ALA A 88 24.39 -4.59 -8.14
CA ALA A 88 24.89 -3.59 -7.21
C ALA A 88 24.05 -2.31 -7.38
N PHE A 89 23.39 -1.88 -6.30
CA PHE A 89 22.62 -0.63 -6.29
C PHE A 89 23.01 0.22 -5.09
N GLN A 90 22.89 1.54 -5.26
CA GLN A 90 23.18 2.50 -4.20
C GLN A 90 21.89 3.08 -3.64
N ILE A 91 21.76 3.07 -2.31
CA ILE A 91 20.68 3.76 -1.60
C ILE A 91 21.11 5.20 -1.37
N ARG A 92 20.32 6.15 -1.85
CA ARG A 92 20.58 7.58 -1.70
C ARG A 92 19.38 8.30 -1.11
N THR A 93 19.60 9.24 -0.22
CA THR A 93 18.55 10.15 0.25
C THR A 93 18.15 11.11 -0.85
N THR A 94 16.90 11.58 -0.82
CA THR A 94 16.42 12.55 -1.83
C THR A 94 16.90 13.96 -1.52
N TYR A 95 16.90 14.35 -0.24
CA TYR A 95 17.38 15.67 0.22
C TYR A 95 17.91 15.61 1.66
N PRO A 96 19.13 16.12 1.94
CA PRO A 96 20.19 16.37 0.95
C PRO A 96 20.53 15.09 0.19
N ASN A 97 20.90 15.18 -1.09
CA ASN A 97 21.22 13.98 -1.87
C ASN A 97 22.57 13.40 -1.44
N ARG A 98 22.54 12.35 -0.62
CA ARG A 98 23.73 11.67 -0.10
C ARG A 98 23.57 10.17 -0.26
N ALA A 99 24.68 9.49 -0.54
CA ALA A 99 24.72 8.03 -0.48
C ALA A 99 24.77 7.57 0.97
N LEU A 100 23.91 6.62 1.32
CA LEU A 100 23.88 6.01 2.64
C LEU A 100 24.81 4.79 2.65
N GLU A 101 25.60 4.67 3.71
CA GLU A 101 26.47 3.52 3.93
C GLU A 101 25.74 2.47 4.77
N ASP A 102 26.01 1.18 4.52
CA ASP A 102 25.28 0.09 5.17
C ASP A 102 25.42 0.06 6.70
N ALA A 103 26.53 0.60 7.24
CA ALA A 103 26.78 0.69 8.67
C ALA A 103 26.05 1.86 9.35
N GLU A 104 25.46 2.78 8.58
CA GLU A 104 24.74 3.93 9.14
C GLU A 104 23.38 3.50 9.71
N GLY A 105 23.01 4.01 10.87
CA GLY A 105 21.70 3.76 11.48
C GLY A 105 20.57 4.49 10.75
N ILE A 106 19.37 3.93 10.74
CA ILE A 106 18.19 4.53 10.09
C ILE A 106 17.85 5.91 10.68
N GLU A 107 17.96 6.08 12.01
CA GLU A 107 17.77 7.38 12.67
C GLU A 107 18.85 8.39 12.27
N ALA A 108 20.13 7.97 12.25
CA ALA A 108 21.25 8.82 11.87
C ALA A 108 21.18 9.28 10.41
N ALA A 109 20.65 8.42 9.54
CA ALA A 109 20.36 8.72 8.14
C ALA A 109 19.15 9.66 7.95
N GLY A 110 18.43 10.03 9.02
CA GLY A 110 17.26 10.90 8.97
C GLY A 110 16.05 10.26 8.28
N LEU A 111 15.98 8.92 8.25
CA LEU A 111 14.88 8.19 7.62
C LEU A 111 13.69 7.95 8.55
N CYS A 112 13.85 8.24 9.84
CA CYS A 112 12.80 8.18 10.84
C CYS A 112 12.18 9.56 11.09
N PRO A 113 10.85 9.67 11.30
CA PRO A 113 9.85 8.59 11.26
C PRO A 113 9.36 8.24 9.83
N ASN A 114 9.55 9.15 8.86
CA ASN A 114 9.14 8.97 7.47
C ASN A 114 10.26 9.41 6.52
N GLY A 115 10.94 8.45 5.92
CA GLY A 115 12.09 8.68 5.04
C GLY A 115 11.73 8.44 3.58
N THR A 116 12.44 9.11 2.66
CA THR A 116 12.38 8.78 1.22
C THR A 116 13.77 8.64 0.64
N VAL A 117 14.05 7.45 0.12
CA VAL A 117 15.30 7.10 -0.54
C VAL A 117 15.05 6.74 -1.99
N ALA A 118 16.08 6.90 -2.81
CA ALA A 118 16.11 6.45 -4.19
C ALA A 118 17.17 5.35 -4.33
N VAL A 119 16.80 4.29 -5.06
CA VAL A 119 17.71 3.23 -5.47
C VAL A 119 18.22 3.58 -6.86
N ARG A 120 19.54 3.60 -7.02
CA ARG A 120 20.24 3.97 -8.25
C ARG A 120 21.19 2.89 -8.71
#